data_AF-A0A481CZL8-F1
#
_entry.id   AF-A0A481CZL8-F1
#
_cell.length_a   1.000
_cell.length_b   1.000
_cell.length_c   1.000
_cell.angle_alpha   90.00
_cell.angle_beta   90.00
_cell.angle_gamma   90.00
#
_symmetry.space_group_name_H-M   'P 1'
#
loop_
_entity.id
_entity.type
_entity.pdbx_description
1 polymer ?
#
loop_
_entity_poly.entity_id
_entity_poly.type
_entity_poly.pdbx_seq_one_letter_code
_entity_poly.pdbx_strand_id
1 'polypeptide(L)'
;MLQVGPLKKQEARGRLERQKILDQAEAEKARRDLLELEALSTAVESTGTAKAEAESRAEAARIEGEGSVLQAKLKAEALAIETEAELQRVKKVRELELVYARAQLELEVSKAQQLAEVEVKKFRQMTEALGPSTIRDLAVAGPEMQVKLLQSLGLKSTLITDGSTPINLFNTAFGLLGLGSEAPAPAPAPAPAPAPARKAAGAPITQEGLLPPPTPIPSVLQGNQIVP
;
A
#
# COMPACT_ATOMS: atom_id res chain seq x y z
N MET A 1 -77.61 5.79 102.73
CA MET A 1 -77.37 4.77 101.67
C MET A 1 -76.99 5.44 100.33
N LEU A 2 -76.07 6.42 100.30
CA LEU A 2 -75.89 7.31 99.12
C LEU A 2 -74.44 7.66 98.73
N GLN A 3 -73.42 6.85 99.09
CA GLN A 3 -72.02 7.13 98.70
C GLN A 3 -71.30 6.01 97.92
N VAL A 4 -72.00 4.95 97.47
CA VAL A 4 -71.35 3.79 96.79
C VAL A 4 -71.36 3.89 95.25
N GLY A 5 -72.13 4.81 94.66
CA GLY A 5 -72.24 5.02 93.21
C GLY A 5 -70.98 5.52 92.48
N PRO A 6 -70.23 6.53 92.98
CA PRO A 6 -69.10 7.09 92.25
C PRO A 6 -67.88 6.14 92.20
N LEU A 7 -67.63 5.37 93.26
CA LEU A 7 -66.52 4.41 93.34
C LEU A 7 -66.68 3.25 92.36
N LYS A 8 -67.89 2.64 92.29
CA LYS A 8 -68.17 1.56 91.32
C LYS A 8 -68.01 1.99 89.87
N LYS A 9 -68.37 3.24 89.55
CA LYS A 9 -68.20 3.81 88.20
C LYS A 9 -66.72 4.02 87.86
N GLN A 10 -65.91 4.44 88.83
CA GLN A 10 -64.46 4.58 88.67
C GLN A 10 -63.77 3.22 88.51
N GLU A 11 -64.17 2.21 89.28
CA GLU A 11 -63.65 0.85 89.15
C GLU A 11 -63.97 0.22 87.78
N ALA A 12 -65.21 0.38 87.30
CA ALA A 12 -65.60 -0.09 85.96
C ALA A 12 -64.84 0.63 84.85
N ARG A 13 -64.63 1.94 84.97
CA ARG A 13 -63.81 2.73 84.03
C ARG A 13 -62.34 2.29 84.05
N GLY A 14 -61.74 2.11 85.22
CA GLY A 14 -60.36 1.65 85.34
C GLY A 14 -60.14 0.20 84.90
N ARG A 15 -61.16 -0.66 84.97
CA ARG A 15 -61.12 -2.00 84.36
C ARG A 15 -61.19 -1.91 82.83
N LEU A 16 -62.10 -1.09 82.29
CA LEU A 16 -62.22 -0.89 80.85
C LEU A 16 -60.96 -0.24 80.25
N GLU A 17 -60.37 0.74 80.91
CA GLU A 17 -59.12 1.38 80.47
C GLU A 17 -57.96 0.39 80.49
N ARG A 18 -57.84 -0.43 81.54
CA ARG A 18 -56.84 -1.52 81.57
C ARG A 18 -57.06 -2.52 80.45
N GLN A 19 -58.30 -2.91 80.19
CA GLN A 19 -58.62 -3.82 79.09
C GLN A 19 -58.25 -3.22 77.73
N LYS A 20 -58.60 -1.95 77.49
CA LYS A 20 -58.20 -1.23 76.26
C LYS A 20 -56.68 -1.16 76.10
N ILE A 21 -55.94 -0.92 77.18
CA ILE A 21 -54.47 -0.90 77.14
C ILE A 21 -53.92 -2.29 76.80
N LEU A 22 -54.49 -3.35 77.38
CA LEU A 22 -54.09 -4.72 77.08
C LEU A 22 -54.38 -5.07 75.62
N ASP A 23 -55.57 -4.78 75.12
CA ASP A 23 -55.97 -5.02 73.73
C ASP A 23 -55.08 -4.22 72.76
N GLN A 24 -54.76 -2.95 73.08
CA GLN A 24 -53.84 -2.13 72.31
C GLN A 24 -52.40 -2.66 72.35
N ALA A 25 -51.93 -3.14 73.50
CA ALA A 25 -50.60 -3.71 73.64
C ALA A 25 -50.47 -5.04 72.86
N GLU A 26 -51.53 -5.84 72.81
CA GLU A 26 -51.59 -7.04 71.98
C GLU A 26 -51.64 -6.71 70.48
N ALA A 27 -52.44 -5.71 70.08
CA ALA A 27 -52.47 -5.22 68.70
C ALA A 27 -51.10 -4.67 68.25
N GLU A 28 -50.41 -3.89 69.09
CA GLU A 28 -49.08 -3.35 68.79
C GLU A 28 -47.97 -4.41 68.84
N LYS A 29 -48.16 -5.54 69.54
CA LYS A 29 -47.27 -6.71 69.40
C LYS A 29 -47.41 -7.33 68.01
N ALA A 30 -48.64 -7.67 67.61
CA ALA A 30 -48.91 -8.25 66.30
C ALA A 30 -48.48 -7.30 65.15
N ARG A 31 -48.65 -5.98 65.33
CA ARG A 31 -48.22 -4.98 64.35
C ARG A 31 -46.70 -4.94 64.20
N ARG A 32 -45.93 -5.09 65.28
CA ARG A 32 -44.46 -5.15 65.20
C ARG A 32 -44.00 -6.38 64.44
N ASP A 33 -44.57 -7.54 64.73
CA ASP A 33 -44.21 -8.78 64.05
C ASP A 33 -44.53 -8.71 62.56
N LEU A 34 -45.68 -8.13 62.19
CA LEU A 34 -46.04 -7.88 60.79
C LEU A 34 -45.01 -6.96 60.10
N LEU A 35 -44.66 -5.83 60.71
CA LEU A 35 -43.69 -4.88 60.14
C LEU A 35 -42.29 -5.50 59.98
N GLU A 36 -41.88 -6.37 60.91
CA GLU A 36 -40.63 -7.11 60.80
C GLU A 36 -40.66 -8.08 59.60
N LEU A 37 -41.75 -8.84 59.44
CA LEU A 37 -41.92 -9.73 58.29
C LEU A 37 -42.00 -8.97 56.96
N GLU A 38 -42.64 -7.80 56.92
CA GLU A 38 -42.67 -6.93 55.73
C GLU A 38 -41.27 -6.38 55.41
N ALA A 39 -40.52 -5.93 56.41
CA ALA A 39 -39.15 -5.46 56.23
C ALA A 39 -38.23 -6.59 55.71
N LEU A 40 -38.37 -7.80 56.23
CA LEU A 40 -37.63 -8.97 55.74
C LEU A 40 -38.04 -9.34 54.31
N SER A 41 -39.34 -9.32 54.01
CA SER A 41 -39.86 -9.65 52.67
C SER A 41 -39.36 -8.64 51.63
N THR A 42 -39.45 -7.34 51.93
CA THR A 42 -38.94 -6.29 51.05
C THR A 42 -37.41 -6.36 50.86
N ALA A 43 -36.66 -6.74 51.90
CA ALA A 43 -35.22 -6.97 51.77
C ALA A 43 -34.91 -8.17 50.86
N VAL A 44 -35.66 -9.28 51.00
CA VAL A 44 -35.51 -10.47 50.14
C VAL A 44 -35.92 -10.17 48.70
N GLU A 45 -37.00 -9.43 48.48
CA GLU A 45 -37.44 -9.01 47.14
C GLU A 45 -36.41 -8.08 46.47
N SER A 46 -35.92 -7.08 47.21
CA SER A 46 -34.90 -6.14 46.70
C SER A 46 -33.58 -6.85 46.36
N THR A 47 -33.12 -7.75 47.23
CA THR A 47 -31.91 -8.54 46.95
C THR A 47 -32.14 -9.56 45.84
N GLY A 48 -33.32 -10.17 45.75
CA GLY A 48 -33.69 -11.10 44.70
C GLY A 48 -33.73 -10.43 43.33
N THR A 49 -34.34 -9.25 43.23
CA THR A 49 -34.38 -8.46 41.99
C THR A 49 -32.98 -8.01 41.57
N ALA A 50 -32.19 -7.42 42.49
CA ALA A 50 -30.83 -7.00 42.20
C ALA A 50 -29.93 -8.17 41.78
N LYS A 51 -30.05 -9.33 42.45
CA LYS A 51 -29.30 -10.54 42.11
C LYS A 51 -29.69 -11.09 40.75
N ALA A 52 -30.99 -11.22 40.48
CA ALA A 52 -31.48 -11.72 39.19
C ALA A 52 -31.04 -10.82 38.04
N GLU A 53 -31.07 -9.49 38.22
CA GLU A 53 -30.57 -8.55 37.22
C GLU A 53 -29.06 -8.68 37.01
N ALA A 54 -28.28 -8.75 38.09
CA ALA A 54 -26.83 -8.89 38.00
C ALA A 54 -26.43 -10.19 37.31
N GLU A 55 -27.06 -11.31 37.66
CA GLU A 55 -26.84 -12.62 37.03
C GLU A 55 -27.25 -12.60 35.55
N SER A 56 -28.41 -12.01 35.23
CA SER A 56 -28.88 -11.89 33.84
C SER A 56 -27.93 -11.06 32.98
N ARG A 57 -27.42 -9.94 33.51
CA ARG A 57 -26.45 -9.10 32.80
C ARG A 57 -25.10 -9.80 32.64
N ALA A 58 -24.63 -10.50 33.66
CA ALA A 58 -23.40 -11.27 33.59
C ALA A 58 -23.49 -12.40 32.55
N GLU A 59 -24.61 -13.12 32.51
CA GLU A 59 -24.85 -14.18 31.54
C GLU A 59 -24.96 -13.63 30.12
N ALA A 60 -25.67 -12.52 29.91
CA ALA A 60 -25.73 -11.84 28.62
C ALA A 60 -24.33 -11.44 28.12
N ALA A 61 -23.52 -10.81 28.98
CA ALA A 61 -22.15 -10.44 28.65
C ALA A 61 -21.26 -11.67 28.37
N ARG A 62 -21.48 -12.79 29.07
CA ARG A 62 -20.76 -14.04 28.80
C ARG A 62 -21.10 -14.58 27.41
N ILE A 63 -22.38 -14.66 27.06
CA ILE A 63 -22.84 -15.13 25.75
C ILE A 63 -22.31 -14.24 24.63
N GLU A 64 -22.35 -12.91 24.81
CA GLU A 64 -21.82 -11.95 23.84
C GLU A 64 -20.29 -12.09 23.69
N GLY A 65 -19.56 -12.28 24.80
CA GLY A 65 -18.12 -12.50 24.77
C GLY A 65 -17.74 -13.79 24.06
N GLU A 66 -18.39 -14.91 24.40
CA GLU A 66 -18.18 -16.21 23.75
C GLU A 66 -18.55 -16.15 22.26
N GLY A 67 -19.69 -15.52 21.94
CA GLY A 67 -20.14 -15.30 20.55
C GLY A 67 -19.15 -14.46 19.75
N SER A 68 -18.60 -13.41 20.35
CA SER A 68 -17.59 -12.55 19.71
C SER A 68 -16.31 -13.32 19.41
N VAL A 69 -15.85 -14.16 20.34
CA VAL A 69 -14.67 -15.02 20.15
C VAL A 69 -14.92 -16.04 19.03
N LEU A 70 -16.07 -16.71 19.02
CA LEU A 70 -16.43 -17.66 17.97
C LEU A 70 -16.53 -16.97 16.61
N GLN A 71 -17.16 -15.79 16.54
CA GLN A 71 -17.25 -15.03 15.31
C GLN A 71 -15.87 -14.59 14.81
N ALA A 72 -14.98 -14.16 15.70
CA ALA A 72 -13.61 -13.80 15.33
C ALA A 72 -12.83 -15.01 14.79
N LYS A 73 -12.99 -16.19 15.39
CA LYS A 73 -12.39 -17.45 14.91
C LYS A 73 -12.89 -17.80 13.51
N LEU A 74 -14.20 -17.83 13.31
CA LEU A 74 -14.79 -18.15 12.00
C LEU A 74 -14.39 -17.15 10.92
N LYS A 75 -14.32 -15.86 11.26
CA LYS A 75 -13.82 -14.83 10.33
C LYS A 75 -12.35 -15.05 10.00
N ALA A 76 -11.51 -15.37 10.98
CA ALA A 76 -10.10 -15.65 10.76
C ALA A 76 -9.89 -16.89 9.88
N GLU A 77 -10.67 -17.95 10.10
CA GLU A 77 -10.66 -19.16 9.27
C GLU A 77 -11.12 -18.87 7.84
N ALA A 78 -12.21 -18.12 7.66
CA ALA A 78 -12.69 -17.72 6.34
C ALA A 78 -11.64 -16.90 5.57
N LEU A 79 -11.03 -15.91 6.23
CA LEU A 79 -9.95 -15.10 5.66
C LEU A 79 -8.72 -15.94 5.33
N ALA A 80 -8.37 -16.91 6.18
CA ALA A 80 -7.26 -17.82 5.91
C ALA A 80 -7.52 -18.68 4.66
N ILE A 81 -8.73 -19.19 4.49
CA ILE A 81 -9.11 -19.98 3.30
C ILE A 81 -9.09 -19.10 2.05
N GLU A 82 -9.65 -17.89 2.13
CA GLU A 82 -9.70 -16.95 1.01
C GLU A 82 -8.27 -16.55 0.56
N THR A 83 -7.44 -16.14 1.51
CA THR A 83 -6.05 -15.73 1.22
C THR A 83 -5.19 -16.87 0.70
N GLU A 84 -5.36 -18.09 1.21
CA GLU A 84 -4.65 -19.27 0.69
C GLU A 84 -5.11 -19.61 -0.73
N ALA A 85 -6.41 -19.56 -1.02
CA ALA A 85 -6.94 -19.79 -2.36
C ALA A 85 -6.44 -18.73 -3.36
N GLU A 86 -6.42 -17.46 -2.96
CA GLU A 86 -5.86 -16.37 -3.76
C GLU A 86 -4.36 -16.57 -4.01
N LEU A 87 -3.59 -16.94 -2.98
CA LEU A 87 -2.17 -17.21 -3.10
C LEU A 87 -1.91 -18.35 -4.10
N GLN A 88 -2.69 -19.43 -4.02
CA GLN A 88 -2.58 -20.55 -4.97
C GLN A 88 -2.92 -20.11 -6.39
N ARG A 89 -3.95 -19.28 -6.58
CA ARG A 89 -4.31 -18.73 -7.89
C ARG A 89 -3.17 -17.89 -8.45
N VAL A 90 -2.62 -16.97 -7.66
CA VAL A 90 -1.52 -16.09 -8.07
C VAL A 90 -0.26 -16.90 -8.37
N LYS A 91 0.09 -17.88 -7.53
CA LYS A 91 1.24 -18.77 -7.77
C LYS A 91 1.13 -19.48 -9.11
N LYS A 92 -0.02 -20.10 -9.42
CA LYS A 92 -0.23 -20.78 -10.70
C LYS A 92 -0.08 -19.85 -11.90
N VAL A 93 -0.65 -18.65 -11.81
CA VAL A 93 -0.51 -17.63 -12.87
C VAL A 93 0.96 -17.25 -13.05
N ARG A 94 1.67 -16.95 -11.97
CA ARG A 94 3.08 -16.55 -12.02
C ARG A 94 3.99 -17.67 -12.51
N GLU A 95 3.71 -18.92 -12.15
CA GLU A 95 4.43 -20.09 -12.67
C GLU A 95 4.28 -20.20 -14.19
N LEU A 96 3.04 -20.06 -14.71
CA LEU A 96 2.79 -20.09 -16.14
C LEU A 96 3.45 -18.91 -16.87
N GLU A 97 3.39 -17.70 -16.31
CA GLU A 97 4.07 -16.52 -16.86
C GLU A 97 5.59 -16.71 -16.90
N LEU A 98 6.19 -17.28 -15.86
CA LEU A 98 7.63 -17.56 -15.83
C LEU A 98 8.03 -18.60 -16.88
N VAL A 99 7.24 -19.65 -17.05
CA VAL A 99 7.49 -20.66 -18.09
C VAL A 99 7.38 -20.02 -19.48
N TYR A 100 6.35 -19.22 -19.72
CA TYR A 100 6.16 -18.51 -20.97
C TYR A 100 7.31 -17.54 -21.26
N ALA A 101 7.70 -16.71 -20.30
CA ALA A 101 8.80 -15.77 -20.44
C ALA A 101 10.14 -16.46 -20.71
N ARG A 102 10.41 -17.59 -20.05
CA ARG A 102 11.61 -18.41 -20.32
C ARG A 102 11.59 -18.96 -21.74
N ALA A 103 10.48 -19.53 -22.18
CA ALA A 103 10.34 -20.07 -23.53
C ALA A 103 10.48 -18.97 -24.61
N GLN A 104 9.94 -17.77 -24.35
CA GLN A 104 10.13 -16.62 -25.24
C GLN A 104 11.61 -16.21 -25.31
N LEU A 105 12.29 -16.11 -24.16
CA LEU A 105 13.69 -15.72 -24.12
C LEU A 105 14.59 -16.77 -24.81
N GLU A 106 14.32 -18.06 -24.61
CA GLU A 106 15.02 -19.15 -25.30
C GLU A 106 14.83 -19.05 -26.82
N LEU A 107 13.60 -18.76 -27.28
CA LEU A 107 13.31 -18.56 -28.69
C LEU A 107 14.03 -17.33 -29.27
N GLU A 108 14.07 -16.22 -28.54
CA GLU A 108 14.78 -15.01 -28.94
C GLU A 108 16.29 -15.24 -29.04
N VAL A 109 16.88 -15.92 -28.05
CA VAL A 109 18.29 -16.30 -28.06
C VAL A 109 18.59 -17.21 -29.25
N SER A 110 17.78 -18.24 -29.48
CA SER A 110 17.94 -19.16 -30.62
C SER A 110 17.84 -18.40 -31.96
N LYS A 111 16.87 -17.50 -32.09
CA LYS A 111 16.70 -16.67 -33.29
C LYS A 111 17.92 -15.78 -33.53
N ALA A 112 18.40 -15.09 -32.49
CA ALA A 112 19.57 -14.22 -32.58
C ALA A 112 20.83 -15.01 -32.95
N GLN A 113 21.03 -16.20 -32.37
CA GLN A 113 22.14 -17.09 -32.72
C GLN A 113 22.09 -17.54 -34.18
N GLN A 114 20.92 -17.97 -34.66
CA GLN A 114 20.76 -18.40 -36.06
C GLN A 114 20.98 -17.23 -37.04
N LEU A 115 20.46 -16.05 -36.74
CA LEU A 115 20.70 -14.85 -37.56
C LEU A 115 22.16 -14.46 -37.58
N ALA A 116 22.84 -14.45 -36.42
CA ALA A 116 24.27 -14.19 -36.33
C ALA A 116 25.09 -15.23 -37.12
N GLU A 117 24.72 -16.51 -37.07
CA GLU A 117 25.40 -17.55 -37.85
C GLU A 117 25.24 -17.34 -39.36
N VAL A 118 24.04 -16.97 -39.82
CA VAL A 118 23.77 -16.62 -41.22
C VAL A 118 24.55 -15.38 -41.63
N GLU A 119 24.63 -14.35 -40.78
CA GLU A 119 25.40 -13.14 -41.05
C GLU A 119 26.90 -13.42 -41.13
N VAL A 120 27.45 -14.24 -40.22
CA VAL A 120 28.85 -14.67 -40.27
C VAL A 120 29.13 -15.47 -41.55
N LYS A 121 28.23 -16.37 -41.95
CA LYS A 121 28.35 -17.12 -43.22
C LYS A 121 28.32 -16.19 -44.42
N LYS A 122 27.37 -15.25 -44.47
CA LYS A 122 27.25 -14.25 -45.54
C LYS A 122 28.50 -13.37 -45.61
N PHE A 123 28.96 -12.87 -44.47
CA PHE A 123 30.14 -12.02 -44.37
C PHE A 123 31.41 -12.76 -44.80
N ARG A 124 31.57 -14.03 -44.38
CA ARG A 124 32.67 -14.89 -44.81
C ARG A 124 32.66 -15.06 -46.33
N GLN A 125 31.53 -15.42 -46.93
CA GLN A 125 31.41 -15.57 -48.39
C GLN A 125 31.75 -14.28 -49.15
N MET A 126 31.29 -13.12 -48.66
CA MET A 126 31.64 -11.82 -49.26
C MET A 126 33.14 -11.51 -49.16
N THR A 127 33.74 -11.79 -47.99
CA THR A 127 35.16 -11.54 -47.71
C THR A 127 36.07 -12.48 -48.52
N GLU A 128 35.70 -13.76 -48.62
CA GLU A 128 36.39 -14.76 -49.45
C GLU A 128 36.32 -14.41 -50.93
N ALA A 129 35.17 -13.93 -51.42
CA ALA A 129 35.01 -13.50 -52.81
C ALA A 129 35.86 -12.26 -53.17
N LEU A 130 36.03 -11.32 -52.24
CA LEU A 130 36.92 -10.17 -52.41
C LEU A 130 38.41 -10.56 -52.37
N GLY A 131 38.75 -11.52 -51.50
CA GLY A 131 40.11 -11.99 -51.28
C GLY A 131 40.93 -11.11 -50.32
N PRO A 132 41.86 -11.69 -49.55
CA PRO A 132 42.58 -10.98 -48.48
C PRO A 132 43.52 -9.87 -48.98
N SER A 133 44.07 -10.01 -50.19
CA SER A 133 44.93 -8.99 -50.80
C SER A 133 44.12 -7.74 -51.17
N THR A 134 42.96 -7.91 -51.80
CA THR A 134 42.07 -6.80 -52.18
C THR A 134 41.59 -6.03 -50.95
N ILE A 135 41.27 -6.73 -49.85
CA ILE A 135 40.85 -6.10 -48.59
C ILE A 135 42.00 -5.32 -47.96
N ARG A 136 43.23 -5.87 -47.97
CA ARG A 136 44.43 -5.16 -47.51
C ARG A 136 44.69 -3.92 -48.36
N ASP A 137 44.62 -4.05 -49.68
CA ASP A 137 44.86 -2.94 -50.61
C ASP A 137 43.80 -1.84 -50.45
N LEU A 138 42.55 -2.21 -50.12
CA LEU A 138 41.45 -1.28 -49.85
C LEU A 138 41.53 -0.64 -48.46
N ALA A 139 42.14 -1.31 -47.48
CA ALA A 139 42.38 -0.75 -46.14
C ALA A 139 43.63 0.14 -46.08
N VAL A 140 44.66 -0.17 -46.88
CA VAL A 140 45.89 0.63 -47.04
C VAL A 140 45.70 1.73 -48.09
N ALA A 141 44.66 1.62 -48.92
CA ALA A 141 44.28 2.62 -49.89
C ALA A 141 44.05 3.97 -49.19
N GLY A 142 44.98 4.89 -49.42
CA GLY A 142 44.81 6.30 -49.11
C GLY A 142 43.67 6.96 -49.90
N PRO A 143 43.43 8.26 -49.68
CA PRO A 143 42.31 8.99 -50.29
C PRO A 143 42.25 8.90 -51.82
N GLU A 144 43.36 8.59 -52.49
CA GLU A 144 43.44 8.49 -53.96
C GLU A 144 42.64 7.30 -54.56
N MET A 145 42.51 6.17 -53.87
CA MET A 145 41.76 5.02 -54.40
C MET A 145 40.25 5.16 -54.15
N GLN A 146 39.84 5.83 -53.06
CA GLN A 146 38.44 6.19 -52.81
C GLN A 146 37.89 7.07 -53.94
N VAL A 147 38.73 7.95 -54.50
CA VAL A 147 38.41 8.77 -55.68
C VAL A 147 38.22 7.91 -56.94
N LYS A 148 39.06 6.90 -57.15
CA LYS A 148 38.95 5.97 -58.30
C LYS A 148 37.72 5.06 -58.21
N LEU A 149 37.34 4.61 -57.00
CA LEU A 149 36.12 3.85 -56.77
C LEU A 149 34.86 4.68 -57.07
N LEU A 150 34.79 5.93 -56.57
CA LEU A 150 33.71 6.86 -56.90
C LEU A 150 33.63 7.15 -58.40
N GLN A 151 34.78 7.34 -59.08
CA GLN A 151 34.84 7.46 -60.54
C GLN A 151 34.35 6.18 -61.25
N SER A 152 34.65 4.99 -60.74
CA SER A 152 34.22 3.69 -61.32
C SER A 152 32.74 3.40 -61.13
N LEU A 153 32.13 3.89 -60.04
CA LEU A 153 30.66 3.92 -59.85
C LEU A 153 29.97 4.95 -60.75
N GLY A 154 30.72 5.63 -61.63
CA GLY A 154 30.20 6.62 -62.56
C GLY A 154 29.92 7.99 -61.93
N LEU A 155 30.29 8.20 -60.66
CA LEU A 155 30.24 9.50 -59.99
C LEU A 155 31.41 10.34 -60.49
N LYS A 156 31.28 10.87 -61.71
CA LYS A 156 32.06 12.02 -62.14
C LYS A 156 31.82 13.13 -61.12
N SER A 157 32.86 13.84 -60.70
CA SER A 157 32.77 15.06 -59.88
C SER A 157 31.68 15.95 -60.47
N THR A 158 30.44 15.78 -60.02
CA THR A 158 29.35 16.59 -60.52
C THR A 158 29.42 17.76 -59.58
N LEU A 159 30.12 18.79 -60.02
CA LEU A 159 30.13 20.08 -59.38
C LEU A 159 28.69 20.59 -59.52
N ILE A 160 27.83 20.20 -58.57
CA ILE A 160 26.45 20.67 -58.52
C ILE A 160 26.54 22.10 -58.02
N THR A 161 26.63 23.02 -58.96
CA THR A 161 26.53 24.45 -58.68
C THR A 161 25.08 24.78 -58.44
N ASP A 162 24.71 25.02 -57.19
CA ASP A 162 23.62 25.96 -56.92
C ASP A 162 24.25 27.32 -56.67
N GLY A 163 24.39 28.09 -57.77
CA GLY A 163 24.48 29.54 -57.88
C GLY A 163 25.48 30.38 -57.06
N SER A 164 26.02 29.95 -55.92
CA SER A 164 26.75 30.84 -55.01
C SER A 164 27.86 30.19 -54.18
N THR A 165 27.91 28.86 -54.05
CA THR A 165 29.09 28.18 -53.45
C THR A 165 29.39 26.84 -54.14
N PRO A 166 30.62 26.61 -54.63
CA PRO A 166 30.98 25.35 -55.26
C PRO A 166 31.10 24.24 -54.21
N ILE A 167 30.11 23.36 -54.12
CA ILE A 167 30.18 22.17 -53.25
C ILE A 167 30.92 21.08 -54.02
N ASN A 168 32.15 20.80 -53.58
CA ASN A 168 32.94 19.69 -54.10
C ASN A 168 32.46 18.39 -53.42
N LEU A 169 31.66 17.59 -54.12
CA LEU A 169 31.11 16.34 -53.58
C LEU A 169 32.18 15.40 -53.01
N PHE A 170 33.42 15.50 -53.49
CA PHE A 170 34.59 14.84 -52.89
C PHE A 170 34.83 15.30 -51.45
N ASN A 171 35.05 16.60 -51.21
CA ASN A 171 35.31 17.14 -49.86
C ASN A 171 34.11 16.97 -48.93
N THR A 172 32.89 17.07 -49.46
CA THR A 172 31.66 16.90 -48.67
C THR A 172 31.46 15.43 -48.27
N ALA A 173 31.78 14.47 -49.14
CA ALA A 173 31.77 13.05 -48.80
C ALA A 173 32.84 12.72 -47.74
N PHE A 174 34.05 13.29 -47.83
CA PHE A 174 35.08 13.13 -46.78
C PHE A 174 34.68 13.70 -45.42
N GLY A 175 33.97 14.83 -45.41
CA GLY A 175 33.41 15.44 -44.19
C GLY A 175 32.22 14.65 -43.61
N LEU A 176 31.41 14.00 -44.46
CA LEU A 176 30.25 13.21 -44.03
C LEU A 176 30.63 11.77 -43.63
N LEU A 177 31.67 11.18 -44.23
CA LEU A 177 32.25 9.88 -43.83
C LEU A 177 33.13 9.98 -42.58
N GLY A 178 33.38 11.19 -42.04
CA GLY A 178 34.17 11.39 -40.82
C GLY A 178 35.68 11.10 -40.98
N LEU A 179 36.18 10.96 -42.20
CA LEU A 179 37.60 10.71 -42.50
C LEU A 179 38.40 12.00 -42.75
N GLY A 180 37.74 13.15 -42.65
CA GLY A 180 38.33 14.48 -42.80
C GLY A 180 37.99 15.40 -41.64
N SER A 181 38.34 15.00 -40.41
CA SER A 181 38.61 15.93 -39.32
C SER A 181 39.41 15.24 -38.22
N GLU A 182 40.73 15.46 -38.23
CA GLU A 182 41.43 15.70 -36.98
C GLU A 182 40.80 16.97 -36.39
N ALA A 183 39.79 16.78 -35.55
CA ALA A 183 39.33 17.84 -34.68
C ALA A 183 40.54 18.26 -33.82
N PRO A 184 40.82 19.56 -33.65
CA PRO A 184 41.79 19.98 -32.65
C PRO A 184 41.36 19.39 -31.32
N ALA A 185 42.28 18.69 -30.66
CA ALA A 185 42.10 18.24 -29.30
C ALA A 185 41.52 19.40 -28.48
N PRO A 186 40.38 19.21 -27.79
CA PRO A 186 39.94 20.18 -26.80
C PRO A 186 41.08 20.32 -25.79
N ALA A 187 41.39 21.57 -25.45
CA ALA A 187 42.31 21.90 -24.37
C ALA A 187 42.01 21.04 -23.13
N PRO A 188 43.04 20.61 -22.38
CA PRO A 188 42.84 19.76 -21.21
C PRO A 188 41.88 20.44 -20.24
N ALA A 189 40.77 19.76 -19.95
CA ALA A 189 39.95 20.11 -18.80
C ALA A 189 40.84 20.09 -17.54
N PRO A 190 40.76 21.09 -16.66
CA PRO A 190 41.54 21.11 -15.44
C PRO A 190 41.26 19.85 -14.62
N ALA A 191 42.33 19.21 -14.15
CA ALA A 191 42.26 18.13 -13.18
C ALA A 191 41.37 18.53 -11.98
N PRO A 192 40.60 17.60 -11.40
CA PRO A 192 39.93 17.85 -10.13
C PRO A 192 41.02 18.03 -9.05
N ALA A 193 41.25 19.27 -8.65
CA ALA A 193 42.03 19.59 -7.47
C ALA A 193 41.24 19.16 -6.20
N PRO A 194 41.94 18.90 -5.09
CA PRO A 194 41.59 17.87 -4.12
C PRO A 194 40.47 18.29 -3.16
N ALA A 195 39.84 17.27 -2.57
CA ALA A 195 38.94 17.42 -1.44
C ALA A 195 39.57 18.28 -0.32
N PRO A 196 38.89 19.31 0.20
CA PRO A 196 39.37 20.00 1.39
C PRO A 196 39.05 19.17 2.64
N ALA A 197 40.12 18.82 3.36
CA ALA A 197 40.06 18.29 4.70
C ALA A 197 39.43 19.30 5.68
N ARG A 198 38.73 18.73 6.66
CA ARG A 198 38.07 19.37 7.80
C ARG A 198 38.97 20.34 8.59
N LYS A 199 38.41 21.49 8.99
CA LYS A 199 38.50 22.13 10.33
C LYS A 199 37.53 23.32 10.33
N ALA A 200 36.39 23.24 11.03
CA ALA A 200 36.18 23.53 12.45
C ALA A 200 36.09 25.03 12.78
N ALA A 201 34.98 25.36 13.45
CA ALA A 201 34.62 26.57 14.21
C ALA A 201 33.98 27.73 13.43
N GLY A 202 32.75 28.12 13.85
CA GLY A 202 32.31 29.51 13.65
C GLY A 202 30.83 29.92 13.53
N ALA A 203 29.86 29.25 14.19
CA ALA A 203 28.58 29.83 14.68
C ALA A 203 27.53 30.42 13.68
N PRO A 204 26.23 30.54 14.09
CA PRO A 204 25.06 30.32 13.22
C PRO A 204 24.28 31.60 12.88
N ILE A 205 23.36 31.53 11.91
CA ILE A 205 22.03 32.19 11.91
C ILE A 205 21.04 31.46 10.97
N THR A 206 19.83 31.35 11.48
CA THR A 206 18.50 30.79 11.10
C THR A 206 17.99 30.93 9.64
N GLN A 207 17.20 29.95 9.13
CA GLN A 207 15.70 29.97 9.06
C GLN A 207 15.08 28.80 8.23
N GLU A 208 14.06 28.16 8.83
CA GLU A 208 12.81 27.54 8.31
C GLU A 208 12.76 26.61 7.07
N GLY A 209 12.65 25.30 7.34
CA GLY A 209 11.44 24.47 7.12
C GLY A 209 10.72 24.47 5.77
N LEU A 210 11.05 23.49 4.91
CA LEU A 210 10.34 23.18 3.66
C LEU A 210 9.52 21.88 3.80
N LEU A 211 8.19 21.97 3.71
CA LEU A 211 7.26 20.85 3.44
C LEU A 211 6.70 21.03 2.02
N PRO A 212 6.72 20.03 1.12
CA PRO A 212 6.07 20.15 -0.18
C PRO A 212 4.57 19.80 -0.11
N PRO A 213 3.70 20.42 -0.94
CA PRO A 213 2.26 20.16 -0.94
C PRO A 213 1.87 18.89 -1.72
N PRO A 214 0.74 18.22 -1.39
CA PRO A 214 0.22 17.10 -2.16
C PRO A 214 -0.54 17.56 -3.42
N THR A 215 -0.34 16.85 -4.53
CA THR A 215 -1.04 17.03 -5.81
C THR A 215 -2.51 16.57 -5.75
N PRO A 216 -3.46 17.24 -6.45
CA PRO A 216 -4.87 16.85 -6.47
C PRO A 216 -5.15 15.71 -7.47
N ILE A 217 -6.02 14.78 -7.07
CA ILE A 217 -6.61 13.72 -7.92
C ILE A 217 -7.71 14.36 -8.79
N PRO A 218 -7.85 14.01 -10.08
CA PRO A 218 -8.93 14.55 -10.92
C PRO A 218 -10.27 13.89 -10.59
N SER A 219 -11.24 14.71 -10.18
CA SER A 219 -12.66 14.35 -10.09
C SER A 219 -13.28 14.31 -11.49
N VAL A 220 -13.78 13.15 -11.91
CA VAL A 220 -14.60 13.01 -13.13
C VAL A 220 -16.03 13.41 -12.80
N LEU A 221 -16.54 14.39 -13.55
CA LEU A 221 -17.86 14.98 -13.41
C LEU A 221 -18.95 14.14 -14.10
N GLN A 222 -20.09 14.06 -13.39
CA GLN A 222 -21.47 13.69 -13.73
C GLN A 222 -21.92 13.56 -15.20
N GLY A 223 -22.85 12.60 -15.40
CA GLY A 223 -23.84 12.61 -16.49
C GLY A 223 -24.84 11.46 -16.44
N ASN A 224 -26.10 11.77 -16.08
CA ASN A 224 -27.32 10.95 -16.02
C ASN A 224 -27.52 9.82 -17.06
N GLN A 225 -28.22 8.73 -16.67
CA GLN A 225 -29.58 8.39 -17.18
C GLN A 225 -30.18 7.09 -16.56
N ILE A 226 -31.42 7.25 -16.06
CA ILE A 226 -32.65 6.45 -16.30
C ILE A 226 -32.60 4.92 -16.12
N VAL A 227 -33.43 4.41 -15.20
CA VAL A 227 -33.84 3.00 -15.12
C VAL A 227 -35.36 2.91 -15.40
N PRO A 228 -35.83 1.94 -16.21
CA PRO A 228 -37.25 1.67 -16.44
C PRO A 228 -37.95 1.00 -15.25
#